data_AF-A0A930JIN7-F1
#
_entry.id   AF-A0A930JIN7-F1
#
_cell.length_a   1.000
_cell.length_b   1.000
_cell.length_c   1.000
_cell.angle_alpha   90.00
_cell.angle_beta   90.00
_cell.angle_gamma   90.00
#
_symmetry.space_group_name_H-M   'P 1'
#
loop_
_entity.id
_entity.type
_entity.pdbx_description
1 polymer ?
#
loop_
_entity_poly.entity_id
_entity_poly.type
_entity_poly.pdbx_seq_one_letter_code
_entity_poly.pdbx_strand_id
1 'polypeptide(L)'
;AYKTTVQGAVGGAAGVIHSVDNAHTDCEPNANVEAMRVFLDKANIESRPLWKPMHKQPCYKDCPAYVNGVSESLFKVGMCLPSGPLVTDDDVKYIVEKIKEAME
;
A
#
# COMPACT_ATOMS: atom_id res chain seq x y z
N ALA A 1 3.02 -7.64 1.06
CA ALA A 1 1.83 -7.92 1.90
C ALA A 1 0.90 -8.98 1.31
N TYR A 2 0.84 -9.14 -0.02
CA TYR A 2 -0.17 -9.97 -0.69
C TYR A 2 0.23 -11.42 -1.04
N LYS A 3 1.41 -11.92 -0.61
CA LYS A 3 1.81 -13.33 -0.82
C LYS A 3 1.52 -14.25 0.36
N THR A 4 1.33 -13.68 1.55
CA THR A 4 1.17 -14.46 2.78
C THR A 4 -0.23 -14.24 3.31
N THR A 5 -1.11 -15.21 3.10
CA THR A 5 -2.41 -15.25 3.77
C THR A 5 -2.17 -15.46 5.25
N VAL A 6 -2.41 -14.42 6.06
CA VAL A 6 -2.38 -14.55 7.52
C VAL A 6 -3.59 -15.41 7.92
N GLN A 7 -3.35 -16.61 8.41
CA GLN A 7 -4.40 -17.51 8.93
C GLN A 7 -4.88 -17.16 10.35
N GLY A 8 -4.29 -16.13 10.96
CA GLY A 8 -4.64 -15.65 12.30
C GLY A 8 -5.73 -14.57 12.27
N ALA A 9 -6.44 -14.40 13.39
CA ALA A 9 -7.40 -13.31 13.56
C ALA A 9 -6.67 -11.95 13.48
N VAL A 10 -6.94 -11.18 12.44
CA VAL A 10 -6.42 -9.81 12.28
C VAL A 10 -7.54 -8.84 12.66
N GLY A 11 -7.27 -8.01 13.67
CA GLY A 11 -8.28 -7.23 14.40
C GLY A 11 -9.13 -6.28 13.54
N GLY A 12 -10.43 -6.39 13.74
CA GLY A 12 -11.44 -5.36 13.54
C GLY A 12 -12.38 -5.37 14.74
N ALA A 13 -12.91 -4.22 15.14
CA ALA A 13 -13.91 -4.15 16.20
C ALA A 13 -15.06 -5.15 15.90
N ALA A 14 -15.46 -5.92 16.91
CA ALA A 14 -16.57 -6.88 16.92
C ALA A 14 -16.32 -8.33 16.44
N GLY A 15 -15.10 -8.88 16.51
CA GLY A 15 -14.91 -10.34 16.60
C GLY A 15 -15.42 -11.18 15.40
N VAL A 16 -15.69 -10.56 14.25
CA VAL A 16 -16.11 -11.26 13.04
C VAL A 16 -14.87 -11.71 12.28
N ILE A 17 -14.60 -13.02 12.29
CA ILE A 17 -13.56 -13.64 11.47
C ILE A 17 -14.19 -13.99 10.12
N HIS A 18 -13.83 -13.27 9.07
CA HIS A 18 -14.08 -13.69 7.70
C HIS A 18 -12.87 -14.47 7.19
N SER A 19 -13.07 -15.72 6.78
CA SER A 19 -12.05 -16.46 6.03
C SER A 19 -11.81 -15.78 4.70
N VAL A 20 -10.57 -15.42 4.41
CA VAL A 20 -10.19 -14.80 3.14
C VAL A 20 -9.58 -15.88 2.25
N ASP A 21 -10.19 -16.16 1.11
CA ASP A 21 -9.75 -17.23 0.20
C ASP A 21 -8.46 -16.86 -0.56
N ASN A 22 -8.20 -15.56 -0.72
CA ASN A 22 -7.05 -15.04 -1.44
C ASN A 22 -6.53 -13.77 -0.73
N ALA A 23 -5.21 -13.64 -0.65
CA ALA A 23 -4.58 -12.42 -0.15
C ALA A 23 -4.75 -11.23 -1.12
N HIS A 24 -4.98 -11.49 -2.40
CA HIS A 24 -5.14 -10.48 -3.45
C HIS A 24 -6.56 -9.90 -3.52
N THR A 25 -6.67 -8.64 -3.94
CA THR A 25 -7.96 -7.96 -4.15
C THR A 25 -8.12 -7.48 -5.59
N ASP A 26 -9.34 -7.09 -5.98
CA ASP A 26 -9.66 -6.58 -7.33
C ASP A 26 -8.90 -5.28 -7.70
N CYS A 27 -8.41 -4.56 -6.70
CA CYS A 27 -7.68 -3.31 -6.83
C CYS A 27 -6.62 -3.25 -5.74
N GLU A 28 -5.35 -3.37 -6.15
CA GLU A 28 -4.17 -3.44 -5.30
C GLU A 28 -2.96 -2.75 -5.97
N PRO A 29 -1.93 -2.36 -5.20
CA PRO A 29 -0.68 -1.85 -5.76
C PRO A 29 0.00 -2.91 -6.63
N ASN A 30 0.73 -2.48 -7.67
CA ASN A 30 1.44 -3.43 -8.52
C ASN A 30 2.64 -4.08 -7.78
N ALA A 31 3.19 -5.13 -8.39
CA ALA A 31 4.31 -5.88 -7.82
C ALA A 31 5.54 -5.01 -7.54
N ASN A 32 5.81 -3.99 -8.36
CA ASN A 32 6.96 -3.10 -8.18
C ASN A 32 6.79 -2.18 -6.97
N VAL A 33 5.59 -1.65 -6.74
CA VAL A 33 5.29 -0.83 -5.55
C VAL A 33 5.45 -1.67 -4.27
N GLU A 34 4.94 -2.89 -4.26
CA GLU A 34 5.11 -3.77 -3.10
C GLU A 34 6.57 -4.22 -2.91
N ALA A 35 7.31 -4.48 -3.99
CA ALA A 35 8.72 -4.81 -3.92
C ALA A 35 9.53 -3.64 -3.35
N MET A 36 9.29 -2.42 -3.84
CA MET A 36 9.90 -1.19 -3.33
C MET A 36 9.57 -0.96 -1.86
N ARG A 37 8.29 -1.11 -1.46
CA ARG A 37 7.87 -0.97 -0.06
C ARG A 37 8.60 -1.93 0.86
N VAL A 38 8.73 -3.20 0.46
CA VAL A 38 9.45 -4.23 1.23
C VAL A 38 10.95 -3.97 1.25
N PHE A 39 11.54 -3.44 0.17
CA PHE A 39 12.94 -3.05 0.14
C PHE A 39 13.23 -1.90 1.11
N LEU A 40 12.42 -0.84 1.05
CA LEU A 40 12.54 0.34 1.93
C LEU A 40 12.31 -0.02 3.40
N ASP A 41 11.35 -0.90 3.69
CA ASP A 41 11.10 -1.41 5.05
C ASP A 41 12.34 -2.09 5.64
N LYS A 42 13.09 -2.89 4.86
CA LYS A 42 14.37 -3.49 5.28
C LYS A 42 15.47 -2.45 5.54
N ALA A 43 15.37 -1.27 4.93
CA ALA A 43 16.25 -0.14 5.15
C ALA A 43 15.77 0.79 6.28
N ASN A 44 14.76 0.38 7.06
CA ASN A 44 14.11 1.20 8.10
C ASN A 44 13.47 2.49 7.56
N ILE A 45 13.01 2.48 6.30
CA ILE A 45 12.28 3.59 5.69
C ILE A 45 10.82 3.17 5.55
N GLU A 46 9.95 3.76 6.36
CA GLU A 46 8.51 3.53 6.22
C GLU A 46 8.02 4.13 4.90
N SER A 47 7.35 3.31 4.10
CA SER A 47 6.62 3.74 2.91
C SER A 47 5.28 3.03 2.84
N ARG A 48 4.30 3.68 2.20
CA ARG A 48 2.94 3.15 2.07
C ARG A 48 2.45 3.34 0.64
N PRO A 49 1.64 2.43 0.08
CA PRO A 49 0.93 2.72 -1.16
C PRO A 49 -0.01 3.93 -0.97
N LEU A 50 -0.49 4.51 -2.07
CA LEU A 50 -1.57 5.49 -1.99
C LEU A 50 -2.86 4.86 -1.43
N TRP A 51 -3.88 5.68 -1.22
CA TRP A 51 -5.17 5.18 -0.73
C TRP A 51 -5.88 4.32 -1.76
N LYS A 52 -6.35 3.13 -1.34
CA LYS A 52 -7.30 2.33 -2.11
C LYS A 52 -8.59 3.13 -2.30
N PRO A 53 -9.08 3.35 -3.53
CA PRO A 53 -10.26 4.17 -3.78
C PRO A 53 -11.50 3.65 -3.02
N MET A 54 -12.33 4.57 -2.52
CA MET A 54 -13.47 4.22 -1.66
C MET A 54 -14.47 3.28 -2.34
N HIS A 55 -14.74 3.46 -3.63
CA HIS A 55 -15.64 2.58 -4.40
C HIS A 55 -15.08 1.18 -4.66
N LYS A 56 -13.82 0.93 -4.29
CA LYS A 56 -13.18 -0.40 -4.31
C LYS A 56 -13.16 -1.05 -2.91
N GLN A 57 -13.67 -0.37 -1.89
CA GLN A 57 -13.75 -0.92 -0.55
C GLN A 57 -15.04 -1.75 -0.41
N PRO A 58 -14.99 -2.96 0.18
CA PRO A 58 -16.17 -3.83 0.32
C PRO A 58 -17.35 -3.18 1.04
N CYS A 59 -17.08 -2.29 2.00
CA CYS A 59 -18.11 -1.58 2.77
C CYS A 59 -18.91 -0.56 1.93
N TYR A 60 -18.46 -0.19 0.73
CA TYR A 60 -19.13 0.75 -0.16
C TYR A 60 -19.62 0.10 -1.47
N LYS A 61 -19.70 -1.23 -1.54
CA LYS A 61 -20.06 -1.98 -2.76
C LYS A 61 -21.41 -1.57 -3.38
N ASP A 62 -22.36 -1.14 -2.54
CA ASP A 62 -23.72 -0.78 -2.96
C ASP A 62 -23.91 0.75 -3.11
N CYS A 63 -22.84 1.54 -2.89
CA CYS A 63 -22.88 2.99 -3.02
C CYS A 63 -22.62 3.41 -4.47
N PRO A 64 -23.29 4.46 -4.98
CA PRO A 64 -22.99 4.99 -6.30
C PRO A 64 -21.57 5.55 -6.36
N ALA A 65 -20.87 5.31 -7.47
CA ALA A 65 -19.54 5.81 -7.75
C ALA A 65 -19.47 6.36 -9.18
N TYR A 66 -18.91 7.56 -9.33
CA TYR A 66 -18.66 8.19 -10.63
C TYR A 66 -17.17 8.12 -10.90
N VAL A 67 -16.77 7.24 -11.82
CA VAL A 67 -15.38 6.84 -11.99
C VAL A 67 -14.87 7.12 -13.39
N ASN A 68 -13.58 7.43 -13.48
CA ASN A 68 -12.83 7.56 -14.73
C ASN A 68 -11.53 6.72 -14.72
N GLY A 69 -11.33 5.88 -13.69
CA GLY A 69 -10.17 5.01 -13.53
C GLY A 69 -8.90 5.67 -13.01
N VAL A 70 -8.88 7.00 -12.80
CA VAL A 70 -7.67 7.72 -12.37
C VAL A 70 -7.25 7.28 -10.97
N SER A 71 -8.20 7.14 -10.03
CA SER A 71 -7.89 6.79 -8.65
C SER A 71 -7.29 5.38 -8.51
N GLU A 72 -7.78 4.40 -9.28
CA GLU A 72 -7.24 3.04 -9.33
C GLU A 72 -5.85 3.03 -9.97
N SER A 73 -5.67 3.83 -11.03
CA SER A 73 -4.37 3.94 -11.71
C SER A 73 -3.32 4.54 -10.79
N LEU A 74 -3.68 5.57 -10.02
CA LEU A 74 -2.80 6.16 -9.00
C LEU A 74 -2.49 5.17 -7.88
N PHE A 75 -3.49 4.47 -7.34
CA PHE A 75 -3.26 3.45 -6.31
C PHE A 75 -2.34 2.32 -6.77
N LYS A 76 -2.45 1.93 -8.04
CA LYS A 76 -1.65 0.86 -8.64
C LYS A 76 -0.15 1.17 -8.67
N VAL A 77 0.25 2.43 -8.80
CA VAL A 77 1.65 2.82 -9.04
C VAL A 77 2.22 3.83 -8.04
N GLY A 78 1.37 4.50 -7.28
CA GLY A 78 1.77 5.58 -6.39
C GLY A 78 2.20 5.09 -5.01
N MET A 79 3.07 5.88 -4.39
CA MET A 79 3.64 5.59 -3.07
C MET A 79 3.81 6.87 -2.26
N CYS A 80 3.55 6.79 -0.96
CA CYS A 80 3.85 7.78 0.04
C CYS A 80 5.24 7.52 0.63
N LEU A 81 6.04 8.58 0.75
CA LEU A 81 7.38 8.58 1.34
C LEU A 81 7.38 9.35 2.67
N PRO A 82 8.40 9.20 3.52
CA PRO A 82 8.59 10.05 4.69
C PRO A 82 8.61 11.53 4.28
N SER A 83 7.71 12.32 4.85
CA SER A 83 7.57 13.76 4.57
C SER A 83 7.20 14.55 5.83
N GLY A 84 7.58 14.02 7.00
CA GLY A 84 7.36 14.69 8.27
C GLY A 84 8.26 15.92 8.44
N PRO A 85 7.90 16.85 9.34
CA PRO A 85 8.64 18.10 9.55
C PRO A 85 10.06 17.90 10.11
N LEU A 86 10.39 16.70 10.59
CA LEU A 86 11.70 16.34 11.12
C LEU A 86 12.55 15.53 10.13
N VAL A 87 12.04 15.30 8.91
CA VAL A 87 12.83 14.68 7.85
C VAL A 87 13.87 15.69 7.40
N THR A 88 15.14 15.36 7.62
CA THR A 88 16.27 16.22 7.26
C THR A 88 16.67 16.03 5.80
N ASP A 89 17.49 16.93 5.25
CA ASP A 89 18.04 16.79 3.90
C ASP A 89 18.89 15.51 3.75
N ASP A 90 19.58 15.09 4.81
CA ASP A 90 20.34 13.83 4.83
C ASP A 90 19.40 12.61 4.80
N ASP A 91 18.26 12.66 5.50
CA ASP A 91 17.22 11.62 5.41
C ASP A 91 16.64 11.54 4.00
N VAL A 92 16.32 12.69 3.38
CA VAL A 92 15.83 12.73 1.99
C VAL A 92 16.86 12.12 1.05
N LYS A 93 18.15 12.46 1.21
CA LYS A 93 19.23 11.91 0.40
C LYS A 93 19.32 10.39 0.56
N TYR A 94 19.30 9.89 1.80
CA TYR A 94 19.32 8.45 2.09
C TYR A 94 18.12 7.72 1.46
N ILE A 95 16.91 8.28 1.57
CA ILE A 95 15.70 7.73 0.95
C ILE A 95 15.86 7.65 -0.56
N VAL A 96 16.32 8.73 -1.21
CA VAL A 96 16.53 8.76 -2.66
C VAL A 96 17.60 7.76 -3.11
N GLU A 97 18.69 7.62 -2.37
CA GLU A 97 19.74 6.63 -2.64
C GLU A 97 19.17 5.21 -2.57
N LYS A 98 18.39 4.87 -1.53
CA LYS A 98 17.77 3.55 -1.39
C LYS A 98 16.73 3.26 -2.46
N ILE A 99 15.97 4.25 -2.90
CA ILE A 99 15.03 4.10 -4.03
C ILE A 99 15.79 3.77 -5.31
N LYS A 100 16.91 4.47 -5.59
CA LYS A 100 17.73 4.20 -6.79
C LYS A 100 18.35 2.80 -6.75
N GLU A 101 18.90 2.40 -5.60
CA GLU A 101 19.47 1.06 -5.38
C GLU A 101 18.43 -0.04 -5.62
N ALA A 102 17.17 0.18 -5.27
CA ALA A 102 16.08 -0.79 -5.49
C ALA A 102 15.62 -0.90 -6.96
N MET A 103 16.05 0.01 -7.84
CA MET A 103 15.67 0.05 -9.25
C MET A 103 16.75 -0.52 -10.18
N GLU A 104 17.95 -0.79 -9.65
CA GLU A 104 19.05 -1.48 -10.35
C GLU A 104 18.88 -3.00 -10.27
#